data_AF-A0A7S2B5U2-F1
#
_entry.id   AF-A0A7S2B5U2-F1
#
_cell.length_a   1.000
_cell.length_b   1.000
_cell.length_c   1.000
_cell.angle_alpha   90.00
_cell.angle_beta   90.00
_cell.angle_gamma   90.00
#
_symmetry.space_group_name_H-M   'P 1'
#
loop_
_entity.id
_entity.type
_entity.pdbx_description
1 polymer ?
#
loop_
_entity_poly.entity_id
_entity_poly.type
_entity_poly.pdbx_seq_one_letter_code
_entity_poly.pdbx_strand_id
1 'polypeptide(L)'
;HVECPELDGRIVAAAIDGRRPSNVFVSDEHGGVWVFSIGAKKHCKVERRFLQGSAGALSDLAFLRGFVLGLEHAGPVGTGQARGWGSSAPALIALTASHE
;
A
#
# COMPACT_ATOMS: atom_id res chain seq x y z
N HIS A 1 -6.89 -15.32 11.08
CA HIS A 1 -6.82 -13.96 11.65
C HIS A 1 -5.36 -13.74 12.06
N VAL A 2 -4.71 -12.74 11.48
CA VAL A 2 -3.35 -12.31 11.86
C VAL A 2 -3.53 -10.94 12.48
N GLU A 3 -3.08 -10.77 13.73
CA GLU A 3 -3.17 -9.49 14.42
C GLU A 3 -1.82 -8.77 14.27
N CYS A 4 -1.86 -7.57 13.67
CA CYS A 4 -0.70 -6.69 13.51
C CYS A 4 -0.94 -5.45 14.38
N PRO A 5 -0.54 -5.44 15.66
CA PRO A 5 -0.87 -4.35 16.58
C PRO A 5 -0.23 -3.01 16.21
N GLU A 6 0.83 -3.02 15.38
CA GLU A 6 1.51 -1.83 14.87
C GLU A 6 0.83 -1.23 13.63
N LEU A 7 -0.11 -1.95 13.01
CA LEU A 7 -0.88 -1.42 11.89
C LEU A 7 -1.89 -0.42 12.43
N ASP A 8 -1.70 0.84 12.06
CA ASP A 8 -2.61 1.93 12.36
C ASP A 8 -3.49 2.20 11.14
N GLY A 9 -4.80 1.97 11.29
CA GLY A 9 -5.78 2.14 10.22
C GLY A 9 -6.38 0.84 9.66
N ARG A 10 -7.40 1.02 8.82
CA ARG A 10 -8.09 -0.01 8.06
C ARG A 10 -7.30 -0.40 6.81
N ILE A 11 -7.04 -1.70 6.69
CA ILE A 11 -6.51 -2.29 5.46
C ILE A 11 -7.50 -2.09 4.30
N VAL A 12 -7.03 -1.49 3.21
CA VAL A 12 -7.81 -1.31 1.97
C VAL A 12 -7.34 -2.22 0.83
N ALA A 13 -6.05 -2.60 0.82
CA ALA A 13 -5.48 -3.52 -0.17
C ALA A 13 -4.31 -4.31 0.41
N ALA A 14 -4.04 -5.49 -0.16
CA ALA A 14 -2.91 -6.31 0.23
C ALA A 14 -2.35 -7.13 -0.94
N ALA A 15 -1.02 -7.34 -0.97
CA ALA A 15 -0.34 -8.19 -1.93
C ALA A 15 0.73 -9.05 -1.23
N ILE A 16 0.86 -10.31 -1.64
CA ILE A 16 1.91 -11.20 -1.13
C ILE A 16 3.18 -10.98 -1.95
N ASP A 17 4.33 -10.90 -1.29
CA ASP A 17 5.64 -10.90 -1.96
C ASP A 17 5.87 -12.25 -2.65
N GLY A 18 5.86 -12.27 -3.99
CA GLY A 18 6.07 -13.50 -4.76
C GLY A 18 7.47 -14.09 -4.60
N ARG A 19 8.46 -13.33 -4.10
CA ARG A 19 9.81 -13.84 -3.79
C ARG A 19 9.92 -14.37 -2.36
N ARG A 20 9.15 -13.82 -1.43
CA ARG A 20 9.14 -14.19 -0.01
C ARG A 20 7.70 -14.26 0.48
N PRO A 21 6.96 -15.37 0.27
CA PRO A 21 5.53 -15.43 0.57
C PRO A 21 5.17 -15.28 2.06
N SER A 22 6.17 -15.29 2.95
CA SER A 22 6.03 -14.85 4.33
C SER A 22 5.85 -13.35 4.47
N ASN A 23 6.12 -12.55 3.44
CA ASN A 23 6.01 -11.10 3.45
C ASN A 23 4.74 -10.65 2.72
N VAL A 24 4.02 -9.71 3.33
CA VAL A 24 2.77 -9.16 2.80
C VAL A 24 2.87 -7.64 2.82
N PHE A 25 2.56 -7.05 1.67
CA PHE A 25 2.39 -5.62 1.50
C PHE A 25 0.93 -5.27 1.76
N VAL A 26 0.70 -4.17 2.46
CA VAL A 26 -0.64 -3.73 2.86
C VAL A 26 -0.72 -2.22 2.70
N SER A 27 -1.79 -1.75 2.06
CA SER A 27 -2.15 -0.33 2.07
C SER A 27 -3.20 -0.08 3.13
N ASP A 28 -3.00 0.99 3.89
CA ASP A 28 -4.03 1.58 4.75
C ASP A 28 -4.83 2.65 3.99
N GLU A 29 -5.92 3.12 4.61
CA GLU A 29 -6.80 4.18 4.10
C GLU A 29 -6.17 5.58 4.11
N HIS A 30 -5.05 5.75 4.81
CA HIS A 30 -4.28 6.99 4.88
C HIS A 30 -3.17 7.05 3.80
N GLY A 31 -3.05 6.04 2.94
CA GLY A 31 -2.03 5.97 1.90
C GLY A 31 -0.67 5.46 2.38
N GLY A 32 -0.57 4.95 3.60
CA GLY A 32 0.60 4.25 4.09
C GLY A 32 0.70 2.84 3.50
N VAL A 33 1.89 2.45 3.05
CA VAL A 33 2.15 1.07 2.63
C VAL A 33 3.09 0.39 3.61
N TRP A 34 2.64 -0.73 4.14
CA TRP A 34 3.31 -1.52 5.16
C TRP A 34 3.83 -2.81 4.57
N VAL A 35 5.00 -3.23 5.02
CA VAL A 35 5.56 -4.55 4.71
C VAL A 35 5.58 -5.34 6.02
N PHE A 36 4.76 -6.36 6.08
CA PHE A 36 4.69 -7.28 7.20
C PHE A 36 5.43 -8.56 6.88
N SER A 37 6.17 -9.10 7.85
CA SER A 37 6.57 -10.50 7.85
C SER A 37 5.61 -11.30 8.73
N ILE A 38 4.91 -12.25 8.11
CA ILE A 38 4.05 -13.22 8.76
C ILE A 38 4.90 -14.46 9.03
N GLY A 39 5.48 -14.52 10.22
CA GLY A 39 6.17 -15.70 10.72
C GLY A 39 5.21 -16.86 10.99
N ALA A 40 5.76 -18.03 11.32
CA ALA A 40 4.96 -19.22 11.62
C ALA A 40 3.95 -18.96 12.75
N LYS A 41 2.68 -18.80 12.34
CA LYS A 41 1.46 -18.93 13.16
C LYS A 41 1.25 -17.91 14.29
N LYS A 42 1.22 -16.60 13.96
CA LYS A 42 0.37 -15.53 14.58
C LYS A 42 1.12 -14.22 14.85
N HIS A 43 2.44 -14.18 14.75
CA HIS A 43 3.18 -12.94 14.95
C HIS A 43 3.39 -12.21 13.62
N CYS A 44 2.84 -11.01 13.56
CA CYS A 44 3.05 -10.05 12.49
C CYS A 44 4.14 -9.08 12.96
N LYS A 45 5.21 -8.95 12.17
CA LYS A 45 6.28 -7.96 12.41
C LYS A 45 6.29 -6.95 11.28
N VAL A 46 6.24 -5.65 11.59
CA VAL A 46 6.49 -4.60 10.60
C VAL A 46 7.98 -4.61 10.25
N GLU A 47 8.30 -4.92 9.00
CA GLU A 47 9.65 -4.81 8.47
C GLU A 47 9.92 -3.40 7.92
N ARG A 48 8.90 -2.78 7.32
CA ARG A 48 9.01 -1.46 6.72
C ARG A 48 7.65 -0.77 6.64
N ARG A 49 7.67 0.55 6.77
CA ARG A 49 6.56 1.43 6.41
C ARG A 49 7.05 2.44 5.38
N PHE A 50 6.37 2.51 4.25
CA PHE A 50 6.51 3.60 3.29
C PHE A 50 5.48 4.67 3.67
N LEU A 51 5.97 5.81 4.14
CA LEU A 51 5.14 6.96 4.42
C LEU A 51 4.68 7.60 3.10
N GLN A 52 3.49 8.19 3.17
CA GLN A 52 2.79 8.79 2.04
C GLN A 52 3.70 9.71 1.20
N GLY A 53 3.79 9.43 -0.10
CA GLY A 53 4.09 10.46 -1.10
C GLY A 53 2.82 11.27 -1.38
N SER A 54 2.76 12.02 -2.48
CA SER A 54 1.54 12.74 -2.90
C SER A 54 0.35 11.85 -3.30
N ALA A 55 0.39 10.57 -2.93
CA ALA A 55 -0.56 9.54 -3.31
C ALA A 55 -1.51 9.20 -2.16
N GLY A 56 -2.81 9.20 -2.43
CA GLY A 56 -3.85 8.68 -1.55
C GLY A 56 -3.78 7.17 -1.34
N ALA A 57 -4.82 6.61 -0.72
CA ALA A 57 -4.94 5.19 -0.44
C ALA A 57 -4.82 4.34 -1.72
N LEU A 58 -3.97 3.31 -1.68
CA LEU A 58 -3.83 2.37 -2.79
C LEU A 58 -4.93 1.32 -2.68
N SER A 59 -5.92 1.42 -3.56
CA SER A 59 -7.10 0.56 -3.57
C SER A 59 -6.82 -0.85 -4.08
N ASP A 60 -5.72 -1.04 -4.81
CA ASP A 60 -5.29 -2.34 -5.31
C ASP A 60 -3.78 -2.47 -5.19
N LEU A 61 -3.29 -3.67 -4.89
CA LEU A 61 -1.87 -3.99 -4.82
C LEU A 61 -1.62 -5.30 -5.58
N ALA A 62 -0.60 -5.32 -6.43
CA ALA A 62 -0.18 -6.50 -7.16
C ALA A 62 1.34 -6.67 -7.13
N PHE A 63 1.81 -7.89 -6.89
CA PHE A 63 3.23 -8.21 -7.02
C PHE A 63 3.57 -8.52 -8.49
N LEU A 64 4.56 -7.82 -9.03
CA LEU A 64 5.08 -8.06 -10.37
C LEU A 64 6.61 -8.04 -10.37
N ARG A 65 7.23 -9.20 -10.56
CA ARG A 65 8.68 -9.37 -10.81
C ARG A 65 9.60 -8.55 -9.87
N GLY A 66 9.33 -8.59 -8.57
CA GLY A 66 10.15 -7.90 -7.56
C GLY A 66 9.66 -6.51 -7.17
N PHE A 67 8.58 -6.05 -7.79
CA PHE A 67 7.89 -4.81 -7.44
C PHE A 67 6.52 -5.13 -6.85
N VAL A 68 6.04 -4.24 -5.99
CA VAL A 68 4.62 -4.13 -5.69
C VAL A 68 4.08 -2.90 -6.37
N LEU A 69 3.12 -3.14 -7.26
CA LEU A 69 2.39 -2.10 -7.96
C LEU A 69 1.14 -1.78 -7.14
N GLY A 70 0.88 -0.51 -6.91
CA GLY A 70 -0.34 -0.04 -6.29
C GLY A 70 -1.11 0.90 -7.18
N LEU A 71 -2.42 0.70 -7.22
CA LEU A 71 -3.34 1.58 -7.93
C LEU A 71 -3.93 2.58 -6.93
N GLU A 72 -3.65 3.85 -7.15
CA GLU A 72 -4.25 4.94 -6.39
C GLU A 72 -5.61 5.30 -7.00
N HIS A 73 -6.64 5.34 -6.16
CA HIS A 73 -7.90 5.93 -6.59
C HIS A 73 -7.81 7.45 -6.47
N ALA A 74 -8.12 8.13 -7.57
CA ALA A 74 -8.37 9.55 -7.56
C ALA A 74 -9.42 9.91 -6.51
N GLY A 75 -9.00 10.56 -5.42
CA GLY A 75 -9.93 11.05 -4.41
C GLY A 75 -10.94 12.04 -5.00
N PRO A 76 -12.16 12.13 -4.47
CA PRO A 76 -13.09 13.17 -4.87
C PRO A 76 -12.45 14.54 -4.64
N VAL A 77 -12.36 15.33 -5.71
CA VAL A 77 -11.92 16.72 -5.69
C VAL A 77 -12.71 17.48 -4.63
N GLY A 78 -12.04 17.90 -3.57
CA GLY A 78 -12.62 18.79 -2.57
C GLY A 78 -13.14 20.06 -3.23
N THR A 79 -14.38 20.41 -2.92
CA THR A 79 -15.05 21.64 -3.37
C THR A 79 -14.28 22.87 -2.90
N GLY A 80 -13.38 23.39 -3.75
CA GLY A 80 -12.53 24.52 -3.43
C GLY A 80 -11.79 25.06 -4.65
N GLN A 81 -12.56 25.55 -5.63
CA GLN A 81 -12.19 26.62 -6.57
C GLN A 81 -10.78 26.58 -7.21
N ALA A 82 -10.66 26.02 -8.42
CA ALA A 82 -10.34 26.77 -9.64
C ALA A 82 -9.85 25.86 -10.78
N ARG A 83 -10.60 25.90 -11.90
CA ARG A 83 -10.15 25.77 -13.30
C ARG A 83 -9.03 24.76 -13.61
N GLY A 84 -9.46 23.58 -14.04
CA GLY A 84 -8.71 22.70 -14.91
C GLY A 84 -9.50 21.43 -15.10
N TRP A 85 -9.64 20.95 -16.33
CA TRP A 85 -10.20 19.63 -16.61
C TRP A 85 -9.19 18.58 -16.13
N GLY A 86 -9.07 18.43 -14.80
CA GLY A 86 -8.19 17.48 -14.17
C GLY A 86 -8.92 16.15 -14.14
N SER A 87 -8.80 15.38 -15.22
CA SER A 87 -8.99 13.94 -15.14
C SER A 87 -8.01 13.47 -14.05
N SER A 88 -8.50 13.23 -12.84
CA SER A 88 -7.70 12.62 -11.80
C SER A 88 -7.58 11.15 -12.22
N ALA A 89 -6.60 10.93 -13.10
CA ALA A 89 -6.31 9.62 -13.63
C ALA A 89 -5.75 8.77 -12.49
N PRO A 90 -6.15 7.49 -12.39
CA PRO A 90 -5.55 6.61 -11.41
C PRO A 90 -4.03 6.58 -11.63
N ALA A 91 -3.28 6.75 -10.55
CA ALA A 91 -1.82 6.68 -10.57
C ALA A 91 -1.38 5.24 -10.24
N LEU A 92 -0.35 4.77 -10.95
CA LEU A 92 0.30 3.50 -10.65
C LEU A 92 1.62 3.77 -9.94
N ILE A 93 1.77 3.24 -8.73
CA ILE A 93 2.98 3.42 -7.92
C ILE A 93 3.70 2.09 -7.84
N ALA A 94 4.99 2.08 -8.16
CA ALA A 94 5.84 0.90 -8.01
C ALA A 94 6.72 1.04 -6.77
N LEU A 95 6.56 0.13 -5.82
CA LEU A 95 7.41 0.02 -4.64
C LEU A 95 8.39 -1.14 -4.85
N THR A 96 9.68 -0.86 -4.69
CA THR A 96 10.69 -1.90 -4.72
C THR A 96 10.72 -2.64 -3.38
N ALA A 97 10.67 -3.97 -3.47
CA ALA A 97 10.85 -4.88 -2.33
C ALA A 97 12.34 -5.14 -2.01
N SER A 98 13.27 -4.27 -2.46
CA SER A 98 14.71 -4.46 -2.29
C SER A 98 15.12 -4.56 -0.81
N HIS A 99 15.86 -5.63 -0.54
CA HIS A 99 16.66 -5.84 0.65
C HIS A 99 18.01 -5.15 0.44
N GLU A 100 18.45 -4.37 1.42
CA GLU A 100 19.89 -4.24 1.70
C GLU A 100 20.31 -5.38 2.63
#